data_AF-A0A8C9SDH2-F1
#
_entry.id   AF-A0A8C9SDH2-F1
#
_cell.length_a   1.000
_cell.length_b   1.000
_cell.length_c   1.000
_cell.angle_alpha   90.00
_cell.angle_beta   90.00
_cell.angle_gamma   90.00
#
_symmetry.space_group_name_H-M   'P 1'
#
loop_
_entity.id
_entity.type
_entity.pdbx_description
1 polymer ?
#
loop_
_entity_poly.entity_id
_entity_poly.type
_entity_poly.pdbx_seq_one_letter_code
_entity_poly.pdbx_strand_id
1 'polypeptide(L)'
;MPDAVGDTLEELWISYNLIEKLKGIHVMKKLRVLYMSNNLVKEWGEFLKLADLPALVDLVFVANPLEEKHSADGTWIDEATKRLPKLKKLDGTPVIKQDEEEGEGDS
;
A
#
# COMPACT_ATOMS: atom_id res chain seq x y z
N MET A 1 -12.75 -13.22 -11.75
CA MET A 1 -12.31 -12.35 -12.85
C MET A 1 -11.78 -11.03 -12.29
N PRO A 2 -10.64 -11.00 -11.57
CA PRO A 2 -9.97 -9.74 -11.19
C PRO A 2 -9.45 -8.97 -12.41
N ASP A 3 -9.21 -9.68 -13.52
CA ASP A 3 -8.57 -9.16 -14.73
C ASP A 3 -9.41 -8.12 -15.48
N ALA A 4 -10.74 -8.09 -15.28
CA ALA A 4 -11.63 -7.17 -16.00
C ALA A 4 -11.55 -5.71 -15.51
N VAL A 5 -11.02 -5.48 -14.30
CA VAL A 5 -10.93 -4.14 -13.69
C VAL A 5 -9.53 -3.77 -13.24
N GLY A 6 -8.54 -4.67 -13.36
CA GLY A 6 -7.15 -4.42 -12.96
C GLY A 6 -6.54 -3.17 -13.64
N ASP A 7 -6.95 -2.91 -14.88
CA ASP A 7 -6.47 -1.78 -15.69
C ASP A 7 -7.25 -0.48 -15.49
N THR A 8 -8.28 -0.48 -14.63
CA THR A 8 -9.15 0.70 -14.40
C THR A 8 -9.35 1.04 -12.93
N LEU A 9 -9.09 0.12 -12.00
CA LEU A 9 -9.36 0.33 -10.59
C LEU A 9 -8.31 1.26 -9.95
N GLU A 10 -8.76 2.43 -9.48
CA GLU A 10 -7.90 3.42 -8.82
C GLU A 10 -8.00 3.42 -7.30
N GLU A 11 -9.15 3.04 -6.75
CA GLU A 11 -9.42 3.08 -5.31
C GLU A 11 -10.03 1.76 -4.84
N LEU A 12 -9.52 1.21 -3.74
CA LEU A 12 -9.98 -0.06 -3.17
C LEU A 12 -10.06 0.01 -1.64
N TRP A 13 -11.26 -0.28 -1.13
CA TRP A 13 -11.53 -0.44 0.30
C TRP A 13 -11.80 -1.91 0.62
N ILE A 14 -10.89 -2.53 1.37
CA ILE A 14 -10.95 -3.93 1.79
C ILE A 14 -10.63 -4.10 3.28
N SER A 15 -10.95 -3.11 4.10
CA SER A 15 -10.83 -3.22 5.55
C SER A 15 -11.74 -4.31 6.13
N TYR A 16 -11.34 -4.93 7.25
CA TYR A 16 -12.13 -5.96 7.96
C TYR A 16 -12.43 -7.23 7.15
N ASN A 17 -11.50 -7.68 6.30
CA ASN A 17 -11.69 -8.87 5.46
C ASN A 17 -10.82 -10.07 5.84
N LEU A 18 -10.13 -10.03 6.98
CA LEU A 18 -9.26 -11.11 7.47
C LEU A 18 -8.16 -11.52 6.47
N ILE A 19 -7.69 -10.58 5.64
CA ILE A 19 -6.72 -10.86 4.58
C ILE A 19 -5.34 -11.09 5.19
N GLU A 20 -4.81 -12.30 5.02
CA GLU A 20 -3.43 -12.62 5.41
C GLU A 20 -2.42 -12.45 4.27
N LYS A 21 -2.88 -12.59 3.02
CA LYS A 21 -2.02 -12.65 1.83
C LYS A 21 -2.56 -11.79 0.70
N LEU A 22 -1.70 -10.98 0.11
CA LEU A 22 -2.02 -10.06 -0.98
C LEU A 22 -1.86 -10.74 -2.35
N LYS A 23 -2.54 -11.87 -2.53
CA LYS A 23 -2.53 -12.61 -3.80
C LYS A 23 -3.26 -11.79 -4.88
N GLY A 24 -2.65 -11.68 -6.05
CA GLY A 24 -3.26 -11.00 -7.18
C GLY A 24 -3.24 -9.48 -7.10
N ILE A 25 -2.69 -8.86 -6.03
CA ILE A 25 -2.69 -7.40 -5.91
C ILE A 25 -1.98 -6.72 -7.10
N HIS A 26 -0.92 -7.36 -7.61
CA HIS A 26 -0.09 -6.89 -8.71
C HIS A 26 -0.83 -6.62 -10.03
N VAL A 27 -2.06 -7.12 -10.22
CA VAL A 27 -2.84 -6.86 -11.45
C VAL A 27 -3.47 -5.47 -11.46
N MET A 28 -3.59 -4.82 -10.30
CA MET A 28 -4.24 -3.52 -10.15
C MET A 28 -3.25 -2.37 -10.37
N LYS A 29 -2.72 -2.25 -11.59
CA LYS A 29 -1.61 -1.31 -11.90
C LYS A 29 -1.97 0.16 -11.74
N LYS A 30 -3.25 0.50 -11.85
CA LYS A 30 -3.76 1.87 -11.66
C LYS A 30 -4.20 2.18 -10.23
N LEU A 31 -4.03 1.25 -9.28
CA LEU A 31 -4.45 1.45 -7.91
C LEU A 31 -3.61 2.55 -7.23
N ARG A 32 -4.29 3.61 -6.82
CA ARG A 32 -3.72 4.81 -6.18
C ARG A 32 -4.01 4.86 -4.70
N VAL A 33 -5.20 4.40 -4.31
CA VAL A 33 -5.67 4.41 -2.91
C VAL A 33 -6.03 3.00 -2.50
N LEU A 34 -5.38 2.51 -1.44
CA LEU A 34 -5.66 1.19 -0.87
C LEU A 34 -5.90 1.32 0.64
N TYR A 35 -7.14 1.09 1.05
CA TYR A 35 -7.47 1.03 2.48
C TYR A 35 -7.76 -0.42 2.84
N MET A 36 -6.91 -0.98 3.69
CA MET A 36 -6.94 -2.38 4.08
C MET A 36 -6.66 -2.58 5.57
N SER A 37 -7.15 -1.66 6.39
CA SER A 37 -7.06 -1.75 7.85
C SER A 37 -7.81 -2.96 8.41
N ASN A 38 -7.45 -3.40 9.61
CA ASN A 38 -8.11 -4.52 10.30
C ASN A 38 -8.10 -5.81 9.46
N ASN A 39 -6.95 -6.10 8.85
CA ASN A 39 -6.68 -7.37 8.19
C ASN A 39 -5.60 -8.14 8.97
N LEU A 40 -5.10 -9.24 8.44
CA LEU A 40 -4.23 -10.18 9.16
C LEU A 40 -2.84 -10.30 8.53
N VAL A 41 -2.39 -9.25 7.82
CA VAL A 41 -1.06 -9.27 7.23
C VAL A 41 0.00 -9.10 8.30
N LYS A 42 0.88 -10.09 8.43
CA LYS A 42 1.89 -10.18 9.49
C LYS A 42 3.34 -10.19 9.01
N GLU A 43 3.55 -10.36 7.70
CA GLU A 43 4.89 -10.53 7.11
C GLU A 43 5.22 -9.39 6.15
N TRP A 44 6.46 -8.89 6.22
CA TRP A 44 6.98 -7.93 5.25
C TRP A 44 6.96 -8.46 3.81
N GLY A 45 7.07 -9.78 3.62
CA GLY A 45 7.01 -10.39 2.30
C GLY A 45 5.65 -10.20 1.60
N GLU A 46 4.56 -10.08 2.36
CA GLU A 46 3.25 -9.73 1.80
C GLU A 46 3.16 -8.23 1.54
N PHE A 47 3.64 -7.40 2.47
CA PHE A 47 3.66 -5.94 2.32
C PHE A 47 4.49 -5.48 1.11
N LEU A 48 5.63 -6.11 0.84
CA LEU A 48 6.49 -5.80 -0.30
C LEU A 48 5.82 -6.00 -1.66
N LYS A 49 4.75 -6.82 -1.75
CA LYS A 49 3.97 -6.96 -2.99
C LYS A 49 3.26 -5.67 -3.38
N LEU A 50 3.04 -4.76 -2.44
CA LEU A 50 2.49 -3.43 -2.73
C LEU A 50 3.49 -2.57 -3.52
N ALA A 51 4.78 -2.89 -3.50
CA ALA A 51 5.78 -2.19 -4.32
C ALA A 51 5.57 -2.43 -5.83
N ASP A 52 4.87 -3.50 -6.21
CA ASP A 52 4.51 -3.81 -7.60
C ASP A 52 3.36 -2.93 -8.14
N LEU A 53 2.82 -2.03 -7.31
CA LEU A 53 1.76 -1.08 -7.62
C LEU A 53 2.38 0.30 -7.90
N PRO A 54 2.65 0.64 -9.17
CA PRO A 54 3.41 1.85 -9.49
C PRO A 54 2.67 3.15 -9.18
N ALA A 55 1.34 3.11 -9.12
CA ALA A 55 0.48 4.27 -8.89
C ALA A 55 0.07 4.46 -7.42
N LEU A 56 0.45 3.55 -6.51
CA LEU A 56 -0.01 3.59 -5.12
C LEU A 56 0.60 4.78 -4.38
N VAL A 57 -0.26 5.68 -3.89
CA VAL A 57 0.14 6.92 -3.21
C VAL A 57 -0.49 7.09 -1.83
N ASP A 58 -1.65 6.48 -1.56
CA ASP A 58 -2.33 6.52 -0.26
C ASP A 58 -2.62 5.08 0.23
N LEU A 59 -2.08 4.74 1.39
CA LEU A 59 -2.22 3.43 2.01
C LEU A 59 -2.70 3.58 3.45
N VAL A 60 -3.76 2.83 3.79
CA VAL A 60 -4.17 2.63 5.18
C VAL A 60 -4.02 1.15 5.51
N PHE A 61 -3.13 0.86 6.45
CA PHE A 61 -2.72 -0.48 6.86
C PHE A 61 -2.85 -0.72 8.37
N VAL A 62 -3.34 0.28 9.13
CA VAL A 62 -3.62 0.21 10.58
C VAL A 62 -4.32 -1.09 10.99
N ALA A 63 -3.99 -1.60 12.18
CA ALA A 63 -4.59 -2.80 12.77
C ALA A 63 -4.36 -4.06 11.92
N ASN A 64 -3.20 -4.13 11.26
CA ASN A 64 -2.64 -5.37 10.76
C ASN A 64 -1.52 -5.81 11.72
N PRO A 65 -1.33 -7.11 12.00
CA PRO A 65 -0.31 -7.58 12.94
C PRO A 65 1.12 -7.08 12.65
N LEU A 66 1.46 -6.90 11.37
CA LEU A 66 2.74 -6.31 10.96
C LEU A 66 2.87 -4.86 11.41
N GLU A 67 1.83 -4.06 11.21
CA GLU A 67 1.81 -2.64 11.59
C GLU A 67 1.83 -2.51 13.11
N GLU A 68 0.95 -3.19 13.83
CA GLU A 68 0.89 -3.11 15.30
C GLU A 68 2.23 -3.44 15.95
N LYS A 69 2.92 -4.47 15.46
CA LYS A 69 4.25 -4.85 15.94
C LYS A 69 5.27 -3.73 15.76
N HIS A 70 5.35 -3.15 14.56
CA HIS A 70 6.34 -2.12 14.25
C HIS A 70 5.97 -0.74 14.80
N SER A 71 4.68 -0.47 15.01
CA SER A 71 4.17 0.72 15.68
C SER A 71 4.48 0.70 17.17
N ALA A 72 4.38 -0.46 17.83
CA ALA A 72 4.83 -0.63 19.22
C ALA A 72 6.33 -0.37 19.38
N ASP A 73 7.13 -0.73 18.38
CA ASP A 73 8.58 -0.45 18.33
C ASP A 73 8.91 0.98 17.86
N GLY A 74 7.92 1.77 17.42
CA GLY A 74 8.11 3.12 16.88
C GLY A 74 8.81 3.19 15.52
N THR A 75 8.89 2.07 14.79
CA THR A 75 9.64 1.94 13.52
C THR A 75 8.75 1.82 12.29
N TRP A 76 7.42 1.76 12.47
CA TRP A 76 6.47 1.46 11.40
C TRP A 76 6.59 2.38 10.18
N ILE A 77 6.48 3.70 10.39
CA ILE A 77 6.49 4.68 9.29
C ILE A 77 7.82 4.62 8.52
N ASP A 78 8.95 4.55 9.21
CA ASP A 78 10.26 4.49 8.57
C ASP A 78 10.44 3.22 7.74
N GLU A 79 10.11 2.05 8.31
CA GLU A 79 10.26 0.77 7.63
C GLU A 79 9.28 0.60 6.46
N ALA A 80 8.04 1.07 6.61
CA ALA A 80 7.02 1.03 5.57
C ALA A 80 7.37 1.96 4.40
N THR A 81 7.73 3.22 4.69
CA THR A 81 8.07 4.21 3.65
C THR A 81 9.41 3.92 2.99
N LYS A 82 10.35 3.25 3.66
CA LYS A 82 11.58 2.74 3.03
C LYS A 82 11.29 1.69 1.97
N ARG A 83 10.28 0.83 2.20
CA ARG A 83 9.88 -0.24 1.27
C ARG A 83 8.95 0.23 0.16
N LEU A 84 8.11 1.23 0.46
CA LEU A 84 7.21 1.87 -0.50
C LEU A 84 7.65 3.33 -0.70
N PRO A 85 8.72 3.58 -1.47
CA PRO A 85 9.29 4.92 -1.58
C PRO A 85 8.36 5.95 -2.23
N LYS A 86 7.44 5.50 -3.10
CA LYS A 86 6.48 6.32 -3.86
C LYS A 86 5.24 6.75 -3.06
N LEU A 87 5.09 6.23 -1.84
CA LEU A 87 3.91 6.49 -1.02
C LEU A 87 3.92 7.93 -0.50
N LYS A 88 2.84 8.67 -0.76
CA LYS A 88 2.65 10.06 -0.33
C LYS A 88 1.92 10.18 1.00
N LYS A 89 1.13 9.17 1.37
CA LYS A 89 0.37 9.13 2.60
C LYS A 89 0.26 7.71 3.14
N LEU A 90 0.56 7.56 4.42
CA LEU A 90 0.51 6.30 5.15
C LEU A 90 -0.30 6.51 6.43
N ASP A 91 -1.35 5.73 6.62
CA ASP A 91 -2.18 5.71 7.83
C ASP A 91 -2.71 7.08 8.26
N GLY A 92 -3.00 7.94 7.28
CA GLY A 92 -3.47 9.31 7.51
C GLY A 92 -2.36 10.34 7.67
N THR A 93 -1.10 9.92 7.80
CA THR A 93 0.06 10.80 7.90
C THR A 93 0.65 11.08 6.50
N PRO A 94 0.77 12.36 6.10
CA PRO A 94 1.51 12.72 4.89
C PRO A 94 2.98 12.30 5.03
N VAL A 95 3.47 11.51 4.07
CA VAL A 95 4.87 11.13 3.95
C VAL A 95 5.51 12.12 3.00
N ILE A 96 6.09 13.18 3.57
CA ILE A 96 6.79 14.19 2.79
C ILE A 96 8.20 13.68 2.52
N LYS A 97 8.45 13.25 1.29
CA LYS A 97 9.81 13.09 0.77
C LYS A 97 10.04 14.21 -0.23
N GLN A 98 11.27 14.72 -0.28
CA GLN A 98 11.68 15.65 -1.32
C GLN A 98 11.56 14.89 -2.65
N ASP A 99 10.52 15.18 -3.41
CA ASP A 99 10.22 14.52 -4.69
C ASP A 99 11.41 14.74 -5.64
N GLU A 100 12.02 13.65 -6.12
CA GLU A 100 12.60 13.66 -7.46
C GLU A 100 11.40 13.49 -8.41
N GLU A 101 11.08 14.57 -9.11
CA GLU A 101 10.10 14.60 -10.20
C GLU A 101 10.46 13.57 -11.28
N GLU A 102 9.64 12.54 -11.45
CA GLU A 102 9.54 11.76 -12.69
C GLU A 102 8.09 11.25 -12.82
N GLY A 103 7.30 11.52 -13.84
CA GLY A 103 7.48 12.31 -15.05
C GLY A 103 6.11 12.39 -15.73
N GLU A 104 5.84 13.52 -16.37
CA GLU A 104 4.77 13.62 -17.36
C GLU A 104 4.99 12.57 -18.46
N GLY A 105 3.92 11.86 -18.79
CA GLY A 105 3.91 10.86 -19.85
C GLY A 105 2.50 10.76 -20.42
N ASP A 106 1.97 11.91 -20.86
CA ASP A 106 0.82 11.95 -21.76
C ASP A 106 1.36 11.67 -23.18
N SER A 107 0.87 10.62 -23.82
CA SER A 107 1.04 10.33 -25.25
C SER A 107 -0.16 9.55 -25.74
#